data_AF-A0A9D1XMW7-F1
#
_entry.id   AF-A0A9D1XMW7-F1
#
_cell.length_a   1.000
_cell.length_b   1.000
_cell.length_c   1.000
_cell.angle_alpha   90.00
_cell.angle_beta   90.00
_cell.angle_gamma   90.00
#
_symmetry.space_group_name_H-M   'P 1'
#
loop_
_entity.id
_entity.type
_entity.pdbx_description
1 polymer ?
#
loop_
_entity_poly.entity_id
_entity_poly.type
_entity_poly.pdbx_seq_one_letter_code
_entity_poly.pdbx_strand_id
1 'polypeptide(L)'
;MNHIVLVHPAIPQNTGNIMRTCVATNTSLHIIKPMSFDLDDKKMKRAGLDYVKDLDLHVYESYEDFKQKNPGEYYFFTRYSHQCFTDQDFSDTSKEHYLFFGHVRSPVFFLNPLP
;
A
#
# COMPACT_ATOMS: atom_id res chain seq x y z
N MET A 1 7.24 -8.54 9.44
CA MET A 1 7.41 -7.08 9.34
C MET A 1 6.14 -6.44 8.80
N ASN A 2 5.97 -5.11 8.93
CA ASN A 2 4.77 -4.41 8.46
C ASN A 2 4.99 -3.79 7.08
N HIS A 3 4.03 -3.99 6.19
CA HIS A 3 4.05 -3.57 4.80
C HIS A 3 2.79 -2.77 4.46
N ILE A 4 2.94 -1.71 3.67
CA ILE A 4 1.81 -0.92 3.18
C ILE A 4 1.53 -1.31 1.74
N VAL A 5 0.28 -1.66 1.41
CA VAL A 5 -0.14 -2.02 0.05
C VAL A 5 -1.18 -1.04 -0.47
N LEU A 6 -0.86 -0.33 -1.54
CA LEU A 6 -1.77 0.58 -2.24
C LEU A 6 -2.33 -0.09 -3.48
N VAL A 7 -3.65 -0.30 -3.51
CA VAL A 7 -4.34 -0.87 -4.66
C VAL A 7 -4.87 0.24 -5.54
N HIS A 8 -4.35 0.31 -6.77
CA HIS A 8 -4.76 1.25 -7.81
C HIS A 8 -4.74 2.72 -7.35
N PRO A 9 -3.62 3.26 -6.84
CA PRO A 9 -3.60 4.61 -6.33
C PRO A 9 -3.85 5.64 -7.44
N ALA A 10 -4.70 6.63 -7.15
CA ALA A 10 -5.14 7.62 -8.14
C ALA A 10 -4.77 9.07 -7.81
N ILE A 11 -4.31 9.36 -6.58
CA ILE A 11 -3.99 10.73 -6.13
C ILE A 11 -2.49 10.79 -5.78
N PRO A 12 -1.67 11.47 -6.59
CA PRO A 12 -0.21 11.54 -6.39
C PRO A 12 0.19 12.05 -5.00
N GLN A 13 -0.52 13.06 -4.48
CA GLN A 13 -0.21 13.66 -3.19
C GLN A 13 -0.38 12.66 -2.03
N ASN A 14 -1.40 11.80 -2.09
CA ASN A 14 -1.62 10.78 -1.07
C ASN A 14 -0.51 9.74 -1.10
N THR A 15 -0.14 9.26 -2.30
CA THR A 15 0.97 8.32 -2.46
C THR A 15 2.29 8.92 -1.98
N GLY A 16 2.59 10.19 -2.32
CA GLY A 16 3.78 10.88 -1.84
C GLY A 16 3.81 11.03 -0.31
N ASN A 17 2.68 11.30 0.34
CA ASN A 17 2.60 11.33 1.80
C ASN A 17 2.89 9.95 2.41
N ILE A 18 2.31 8.89 1.83
CA ILE A 18 2.50 7.50 2.29
C ILE A 18 3.95 7.06 2.09
N MET A 19 4.60 7.43 0.99
CA MET A 19 6.03 7.18 0.78
C MET A 19 6.87 7.78 1.90
N ARG A 20 6.60 9.02 2.32
CA ARG A 20 7.33 9.66 3.44
C ARG A 20 7.08 8.94 4.76
N THR A 21 5.84 8.50 5.01
CA THR A 21 5.54 7.68 6.18
C THR A 21 6.35 6.39 6.15
N CYS A 22 6.38 5.69 5.02
CA CYS A 22 7.08 4.41 4.87
C CYS A 22 8.58 4.53 5.14
N VAL A 23 9.23 5.59 4.66
CA VAL A 23 10.64 5.88 4.97
C VAL A 23 10.81 6.15 6.47
N ALA A 24 9.94 6.98 7.07
CA ALA A 24 10.05 7.32 8.49
C ALA A 24 9.80 6.11 9.42
N THR A 25 9.00 5.13 8.99
CA THR A 25 8.68 3.93 9.74
C THR A 25 9.49 2.70 9.34
N ASN A 26 10.39 2.83 8.37
CA ASN A 26 11.14 1.71 7.78
C ASN A 26 10.22 0.54 7.36
N THR A 27 9.12 0.86 6.68
CA THR A 27 8.15 -0.12 6.16
C THR A 27 8.20 -0.14 4.64
N SER A 28 8.09 -1.31 4.03
CA SER A 28 8.06 -1.43 2.58
C SER A 28 6.72 -0.95 2.01
N LEU A 29 6.77 -0.31 0.85
CA LEU A 29 5.61 0.17 0.11
C LEU A 29 5.39 -0.69 -1.13
N HIS A 30 4.21 -1.27 -1.25
CA HIS A 30 3.77 -2.06 -2.38
C HIS A 30 2.68 -1.32 -3.13
N ILE A 31 2.78 -1.25 -4.46
CA ILE A 31 1.77 -0.64 -5.31
C ILE A 31 1.28 -1.66 -6.34
N ILE A 32 -0.02 -1.89 -6.36
CA ILE A 32 -0.68 -2.72 -7.39
C ILE A 32 -1.28 -1.78 -8.44
N LYS A 33 -0.91 -2.00 -9.71
CA LYS A 33 -1.39 -1.26 -10.89
C LYS A 33 -2.84 -1.58 -11.23
N PRO A 34 -3.57 -0.68 -11.93
CA PRO A 34 -3.06 0.57 -12.55
C PRO A 34 -2.98 1.76 -11.60
N MET A 35 -1.95 2.59 -11.80
CA MET A 35 -1.86 3.92 -11.18
C MET A 35 -2.47 4.96 -12.12
N SER A 36 -3.07 6.02 -11.57
CA SER A 36 -3.56 7.16 -12.39
C SER A 36 -2.50 8.24 -12.62
N PHE A 37 -1.24 7.97 -12.29
CA PHE A 37 -0.11 8.90 -12.39
C PHE A 37 1.22 8.14 -12.50
N ASP A 38 2.25 8.83 -12.96
CA ASP A 38 3.61 8.30 -13.03
C ASP A 38 4.40 8.62 -11.76
N LEU A 39 5.12 7.62 -11.24
CA LEU A 39 5.99 7.78 -10.06
C LEU A 39 7.17 8.73 -10.34
N ASP A 40 7.60 8.84 -11.60
CA ASP A 40 8.71 9.67 -12.06
C ASP A 40 8.34 11.14 -12.37
N ASP A 41 7.06 11.51 -12.25
CA ASP A 41 6.60 12.87 -12.58
C ASP A 41 7.37 13.92 -11.74
N LYS A 42 7.73 15.04 -12.37
CA LYS A 42 8.32 16.22 -11.71
C LYS A 42 7.48 16.68 -10.50
N LYS A 43 6.17 16.41 -10.49
CA LYS A 43 5.28 16.66 -9.35
C LYS A 43 5.59 15.78 -8.14
N MET A 44 5.88 14.49 -8.37
CA MET A 44 6.39 13.58 -7.34
C MET A 44 7.73 14.14 -6.82
N LYS A 45 8.65 14.56 -7.71
CA LYS A 45 9.96 15.12 -7.31
C LYS A 45 9.86 16.37 -6.42
N ARG A 46 8.93 17.28 -6.73
CA ARG A 46 8.66 18.49 -5.94
C ARG A 46 7.95 18.23 -4.60
N ALA A 47 7.36 17.05 -4.41
CA ALA A 47 6.76 16.65 -3.13
C ALA A 47 7.79 16.18 -2.08
N GLY A 48 9.09 16.37 -2.35
CA GLY A 48 10.19 16.08 -1.43
C GLY A 48 10.84 14.72 -1.63
N LEU A 49 11.06 14.28 -2.88
CA LEU A 49 11.62 12.95 -3.20
C LEU A 49 13.14 12.79 -2.99
N ASP A 50 13.78 13.54 -2.10
CA ASP A 50 15.15 13.17 -1.70
C ASP A 50 15.17 11.82 -0.95
N TYR A 51 14.01 11.34 -0.46
CA TYR A 51 13.84 10.08 0.28
C TYR A 51 13.63 8.82 -0.58
N VAL A 52 13.52 8.91 -1.92
CA VAL A 52 13.29 7.71 -2.77
C VAL A 52 14.40 6.68 -2.61
N LYS A 53 15.63 7.14 -2.34
CA LYS A 53 16.79 6.27 -2.18
C LYS A 53 16.66 5.32 -0.99
N ASP A 54 15.91 5.71 0.02
CA ASP A 54 15.69 4.94 1.25
C ASP A 54 14.32 4.25 1.27
N LEU A 55 13.49 4.47 0.23
CA LEU A 55 12.18 3.85 0.12
C LEU A 55 12.31 2.47 -0.51
N ASP A 56 11.96 1.44 0.24
CA ASP A 56 11.75 0.10 -0.28
C ASP A 56 10.39 0.04 -1.01
N LEU A 57 10.43 0.20 -2.33
CA LEU A 57 9.25 0.32 -3.20
C LEU A 57 9.15 -0.87 -4.16
N HIS A 58 8.00 -1.53 -4.14
CA HIS A 58 7.66 -2.60 -5.07
C HIS A 58 6.39 -2.27 -5.88
N VAL A 59 6.42 -2.58 -7.17
CA VAL A 59 5.27 -2.35 -8.07
C VAL A 59 4.89 -3.66 -8.74
N TYR A 60 3.58 -3.95 -8.79
CA TYR A 60 3.01 -5.19 -9.29
C TYR A 60 1.98 -4.90 -10.39
N GLU A 61 1.89 -5.79 -11.38
CA GLU A 61 0.93 -5.66 -12.49
C GLU A 61 -0.51 -6.01 -12.05
N SER A 62 -0.66 -6.92 -11.10
CA SER A 62 -1.97 -7.33 -10.56
C SER A 62 -1.88 -7.79 -9.11
N TYR A 63 -3.03 -8.07 -8.49
CA TYR A 63 -3.09 -8.62 -7.14
C TYR A 63 -2.51 -10.04 -7.06
N GLU A 64 -2.65 -10.82 -8.12
CA GLU A 64 -2.15 -12.20 -8.23
C GLU A 64 -0.62 -12.19 -8.31
N ASP A 65 -0.04 -11.26 -9.08
CA ASP A 65 1.41 -11.04 -9.13
C ASP A 65 1.96 -10.65 -7.75
N PHE A 66 1.26 -9.76 -7.04
CA PHE A 66 1.58 -9.44 -5.66
C PHE A 66 1.51 -10.68 -4.76
N LYS A 67 0.40 -11.41 -4.79
CA LYS A 67 0.14 -12.55 -3.89
C LYS A 67 1.15 -13.68 -4.08
N GLN A 68 1.55 -13.95 -5.32
CA GLN A 68 2.55 -14.98 -5.62
C GLN A 68 3.91 -14.66 -5.03
N LYS A 69 4.29 -13.38 -4.98
CA LYS A 69 5.61 -12.91 -4.53
C LYS A 69 5.66 -12.62 -3.03
N ASN A 70 4.52 -12.43 -2.38
CA ASN A 70 4.43 -11.88 -1.02
C ASN A 70 3.51 -12.74 -0.12
N PRO A 71 3.91 -13.97 0.26
CA PRO A 71 3.14 -14.77 1.20
C PRO A 71 3.16 -14.11 2.59
N GLY A 72 1.99 -14.02 3.24
CA GLY A 72 1.87 -13.43 4.57
C GLY A 72 0.42 -13.25 5.01
N GLU A 73 0.23 -12.47 6.07
CA GLU A 73 -1.08 -12.12 6.62
C GLU A 73 -1.59 -10.84 5.97
N TYR A 74 -2.81 -10.88 5.43
CA TYR A 74 -3.39 -9.76 4.67
C TYR A 74 -4.52 -9.10 5.45
N TYR A 75 -4.43 -7.78 5.62
CA TYR A 75 -5.41 -6.98 6.34
C TYR A 75 -5.99 -5.91 5.42
N PHE A 76 -7.29 -6.00 5.15
CA PHE A 76 -7.97 -5.11 4.22
C PHE A 76 -8.70 -4.00 4.95
N PHE A 77 -8.23 -2.77 4.80
CA PHE A 77 -8.86 -1.61 5.42
C PHE A 77 -10.05 -1.14 4.59
N THR A 78 -11.24 -1.22 5.18
CA THR A 78 -12.49 -0.82 4.54
C THR A 78 -13.47 -0.23 5.56
N ARG A 79 -14.28 0.73 5.10
CA ARG A 79 -15.33 1.36 5.92
C ARG A 79 -16.51 0.44 6.24
N TYR A 80 -16.54 -0.74 5.63
CA TYR A 80 -17.62 -1.73 5.77
C TYR A 80 -17.29 -2.83 6.78
N SER A 81 -16.09 -2.81 7.37
CA SER A 81 -15.71 -3.77 8.40
C SER A 81 -16.54 -3.56 9.65
N HIS A 82 -16.92 -4.68 10.30
CA HIS A 82 -17.48 -4.67 11.64
C HIS A 82 -16.42 -4.78 12.74
N GLN A 83 -15.15 -4.96 12.36
CA GLN A 83 -14.00 -5.06 13.27
C GLN A 83 -13.23 -3.74 13.28
N CYS A 84 -12.82 -3.29 14.48
CA CYS A 84 -11.95 -2.14 14.61
C CYS A 84 -10.50 -2.55 14.36
N PHE A 85 -9.74 -1.72 13.64
CA PHE A 85 -8.33 -2.01 13.36
C PHE A 85 -7.48 -2.04 14.63
N THR A 86 -7.89 -1.34 15.69
CA THR A 86 -7.19 -1.32 16.99
C THR A 86 -7.36 -2.59 17.80
N ASP A 87 -8.33 -3.44 17.43
CA ASP A 87 -8.57 -4.71 18.11
C ASP A 87 -7.68 -5.84 17.55
N GLN A 88 -6.97 -5.56 16.45
CA GLN A 88 -6.06 -6.50 15.79
C GLN A 88 -4.63 -6.31 16.28
N ASP A 89 -3.94 -7.43 16.49
CA ASP A 89 -2.53 -7.44 16.87
C ASP A 89 -1.63 -7.55 15.63
N PHE A 90 -0.79 -6.53 15.44
CA PHE A 90 0.22 -6.44 14.38
C PHE A 90 1.65 -6.48 14.93
N SER A 91 1.83 -6.89 16.20
CA SER A 91 3.12 -6.87 16.89
C SER A 91 3.98 -8.12 16.63
N ASP A 92 3.42 -9.16 16.02
CA ASP A 92 4.15 -10.39 15.69
C ASP A 92 5.15 -10.17 14.56
N THR A 93 6.37 -9.80 14.93
CA THR A 93 7.44 -9.51 13.97
C THR A 93 7.89 -10.74 13.16
N SER A 94 7.48 -11.97 13.54
CA SER A 94 7.81 -13.19 12.80
C SER A 94 6.98 -13.36 11.51
N LYS A 95 5.89 -12.60 11.37
CA LYS A 95 4.99 -12.66 10.22
C LYS A 95 5.11 -11.41 9.35
N GLU A 96 4.88 -11.58 8.05
CA GLU A 96 4.70 -10.44 7.15
C GLU A 96 3.24 -9.99 7.18
N HIS A 97 3.00 -8.77 7.68
CA HIS A 97 1.69 -8.16 7.75
C HIS A 97 1.52 -7.15 6.62
N TYR A 98 0.61 -7.43 5.70
CA TYR A 98 0.31 -6.57 4.56
C TYR A 98 -0.98 -5.79 4.81
N LEU A 99 -0.84 -4.48 5.00
CA LEU A 99 -1.93 -3.56 5.27
C LEU A 99 -2.43 -2.95 3.95
N PHE A 100 -3.56 -3.44 3.45
CA PHE A 100 -4.14 -3.06 2.17
C PHE A 100 -5.04 -1.83 2.28
N PHE A 101 -4.76 -0.84 1.45
CA PHE A 101 -5.55 0.37 1.26
C PHE A 101 -6.04 0.47 -0.19
N GLY A 102 -7.36 0.64 -0.33
CA GLY A 102 -8.04 0.60 -1.61
C GLY A 102 -8.11 1.97 -2.29
N HIS A 103 -8.69 1.98 -3.48
CA HIS A 103 -8.90 3.21 -4.24
C HIS A 103 -9.82 4.18 -3.47
N VAL A 104 -9.37 5.42 -3.33
CA VAL A 104 -10.04 6.51 -2.57
C VAL A 104 -11.52 6.73 -2.88
N ARG A 105 -11.99 6.35 -4.08
CA ARG A 105 -13.38 6.50 -4.54
C ARG A 105 -14.12 5.18 -4.79
N SER A 106 -13.44 4.04 -4.66
CA SER A 106 -14.06 2.73 -4.90
C SER A 106 -13.76 1.80 -3.73
N PRO A 107 -14.71 1.62 -2.81
CA PRO A 107 -14.51 0.74 -1.66
C PRO A 107 -14.84 -0.73 -1.99
N VAL A 108 -15.19 -1.02 -3.26
CA VAL A 108 -15.65 -2.35 -3.72
C VAL A 108 -14.48 -3.32 -3.92
N PHE A 109 -13.24 -2.82 -4.06
CA PHE A 109 -12.06 -3.65 -4.36
C PHE A 109 -11.79 -4.77 -3.35
N PHE A 110 -12.25 -4.64 -2.11
CA PHE A 110 -12.03 -5.66 -1.08
C PHE A 110 -13.31 -6.40 -0.65
N LEU A 111 -14.48 -6.00 -1.16
CA LEU A 111 -15.75 -6.64 -0.82
C LEU A 111 -16.10 -7.80 -1.75
N ASN A 112 -15.60 -7.76 -2.98
CA ASN A 112 -15.57 -8.91 -3.87
C ASN A 112 -14.09 -9.21 -4.11
N PRO A 113 -13.54 -10.33 -3.61
CA PRO A 113 -12.19 -10.72 -4.01
C PRO A 113 -12.13 -10.71 -5.54
N LEU A 114 -11.08 -10.09 -6.07
CA LEU A 114 -10.77 -10.19 -7.49
C LEU A 114 -10.83 -11.68 -7.90
N PRO A 115 -11.34 -11.98 -9.10
CA PRO A 115 -11.59 -13.36 -9.55
C PRO A 115 -10.37 -14.26 -9.45
#